data_AF-A0A848ZJW3-F1
#
_entry.id   AF-A0A848ZJW3-F1
#
_cell.length_a   1.000
_cell.length_b   1.000
_cell.length_c   1.000
_cell.angle_alpha   90.00
_cell.angle_beta   90.00
_cell.angle_gamma   90.00
#
_symmetry.space_group_name_H-M   'P 1'
#
loop_
_entity.id
_entity.type
_entity.pdbx_description
1 polymer ?
#
loop_
_entity_poly.entity_id
_entity_poly.type
_entity_poly.pdbx_seq_one_letter_code
_entity_poly.pdbx_strand_id
1 'polypeptide(L)'
;MKRVLIAHSENCTGCRMCELVCSSSKEGEFIPERSRVKVISDSLEGWSRPSICLQCEDAMCMAVCPVEAISEAETSEGEPFIQVDADTCI
;
A
#
# COMPACT_ATOMS: atom_id res chain seq x y z
N MET A 1 -12.46 4.39 15.90
CA MET A 1 -11.60 3.19 15.99
C MET A 1 -10.69 3.21 14.78
N LYS A 2 -9.37 3.00 14.92
CA LYS A 2 -8.47 2.92 13.76
C LYS A 2 -8.74 1.61 13.01
N ARG A 3 -8.82 1.65 11.68
CA ARG A 3 -8.89 0.44 10.84
C ARG A 3 -7.50 -0.12 10.65
N VAL A 4 -7.40 -1.45 10.71
CA VAL A 4 -6.13 -2.17 10.49
C VAL A 4 -6.35 -3.17 9.38
N LEU A 5 -5.45 -3.16 8.39
CA LEU A 5 -5.40 -4.16 7.35
C LEU A 5 -4.41 -5.26 7.77
N ILE A 6 -4.91 -6.48 7.96
CA ILE A 6 -4.08 -7.64 8.30
C ILE A 6 -3.99 -8.55 7.08
N ALA A 7 -2.78 -8.80 6.61
CA ALA A 7 -2.53 -9.75 5.54
C ALA A 7 -1.97 -11.06 6.11
N HIS A 8 -2.75 -12.14 6.01
CA HIS A 8 -2.36 -13.50 6.38
C HIS A 8 -1.39 -14.08 5.35
N SER A 9 -0.11 -13.82 5.56
CA SER A 9 0.99 -14.19 4.65
C SER A 9 1.04 -15.69 4.31
N GLU A 10 0.66 -16.54 5.26
CA GLU A 10 0.58 -18.00 5.16
C GLU A 10 -0.44 -18.49 4.12
N ASN A 11 -1.45 -17.67 3.81
CA ASN A 11 -2.49 -17.98 2.83
C ASN A 11 -2.17 -17.41 1.44
N CYS A 12 -1.06 -16.69 1.28
CA CYS A 12 -0.72 -16.06 0.01
C CYS A 12 -0.11 -17.08 -0.95
N THR A 13 -0.84 -17.35 -2.04
CA THR A 13 -0.40 -18.27 -3.10
C THR A 13 0.45 -17.62 -4.19
N GLY A 14 0.68 -16.31 -4.10
CA GLY A 14 1.41 -15.56 -5.13
C GLY A 14 0.60 -15.26 -6.40
N CYS A 15 -0.74 -15.30 -6.36
CA CYS A 15 -1.60 -15.10 -7.53
C CYS A 15 -1.61 -13.67 -8.11
N ARG A 16 -1.06 -12.67 -7.39
CA ARG A 16 -0.93 -11.25 -7.82
C ARG A 16 -2.24 -10.53 -8.15
N MET A 17 -3.40 -11.11 -7.86
CA MET A 17 -4.70 -10.46 -8.10
C MET A 17 -4.87 -9.16 -7.31
N CYS A 18 -4.30 -9.06 -6.11
CA CYS A 18 -4.32 -7.83 -5.32
C CYS A 18 -3.59 -6.67 -6.02
N GLU A 19 -2.49 -6.95 -6.73
CA GLU A 19 -1.75 -5.95 -7.51
C GLU A 19 -2.60 -5.45 -8.68
N LEU A 20 -3.21 -6.38 -9.44
CA LEU A 20 -4.06 -6.06 -10.58
C LEU A 20 -5.30 -5.24 -10.19
N VAL A 21 -6.03 -5.66 -9.17
CA VAL A 21 -7.22 -4.95 -8.69
C VAL A 21 -6.84 -3.57 -8.17
N CYS A 22 -5.74 -3.45 -7.42
CA CYS A 22 -5.28 -2.16 -6.91
C CYS A 22 -4.95 -1.18 -8.04
N SER A 23 -4.18 -1.62 -9.04
CA SER A 23 -3.86 -0.78 -10.21
C SER A 23 -5.14 -0.40 -10.96
N SER A 24 -6.05 -1.35 -11.19
CA SER A 24 -7.29 -1.06 -11.92
C SER A 24 -8.16 -0.05 -11.17
N SER A 25 -8.28 -0.17 -9.85
CA SER A 25 -9.08 0.74 -9.03
C SER A 25 -8.46 2.12 -8.85
N LYS A 26 -7.13 2.24 -8.86
CA LYS A 26 -6.45 3.52 -8.55
C LYS A 26 -5.94 4.26 -9.78
N GLU A 27 -5.55 3.52 -10.81
CA GLU A 27 -4.96 4.06 -12.05
C GLU A 27 -5.87 3.87 -13.26
N GLY A 28 -6.91 3.03 -13.16
CA GLY A 28 -7.76 2.66 -14.31
C GLY A 28 -7.14 1.65 -15.26
N GLU A 29 -5.99 1.06 -14.89
CA GLU A 29 -5.20 0.18 -15.74
C GLU A 29 -4.84 -1.13 -15.03
N PHE A 30 -4.58 -2.20 -15.78
CA PHE A 30 -4.17 -3.50 -15.23
C PHE A 30 -2.65 -3.69 -15.25
N ILE A 31 -1.91 -2.73 -14.66
CA ILE A 31 -0.43 -2.72 -14.64
C ILE A 31 0.04 -2.99 -13.21
N PRO A 32 0.43 -4.23 -12.84
CA PRO A 32 0.88 -4.57 -11.50
C PRO A 32 1.98 -3.65 -10.96
N GLU A 33 2.84 -3.10 -11.82
CA GLU A 33 3.92 -2.17 -11.48
C GLU A 33 3.41 -0.88 -10.83
N ARG A 34 2.20 -0.41 -11.20
CA ARG A 34 1.58 0.81 -10.64
C ARG A 34 0.71 0.56 -9.40
N SER A 35 0.62 -0.69 -8.94
CA SER A 35 -0.15 -1.02 -7.74
C SER A 35 0.54 -0.55 -6.45
N ARG A 36 -0.27 -0.21 -5.44
CA ARG A 36 0.17 0.21 -4.09
C ARG A 36 0.39 -0.97 -3.14
N VAL A 37 0.14 -2.20 -3.60
CA VAL A 37 0.39 -3.46 -2.90
C VAL A 37 1.29 -4.29 -3.78
N LYS A 38 2.32 -4.93 -3.22
CA LYS A 38 3.25 -5.78 -3.99
C LYS A 38 3.30 -7.18 -3.46
N VAL A 39 3.35 -8.18 -4.33
CA VAL A 39 3.63 -9.56 -3.91
C VAL A 39 5.13 -9.82 -4.05
N ILE A 40 5.77 -10.06 -2.91
CA ILE A 40 7.16 -10.50 -2.82
C ILE A 40 7.15 -12.03 -2.75
N SER A 41 7.93 -12.67 -3.60
CA SER A 41 8.02 -14.12 -3.66
C SER A 41 9.47 -14.53 -3.54
N ASP A 42 9.73 -15.53 -2.70
CA ASP A 42 10.98 -16.26 -2.67
C ASP A 42 10.71 -17.66 -3.22
N SER A 43 11.19 -17.91 -4.43
CA SER A 43 10.98 -19.19 -5.11
C SER A 43 11.86 -20.31 -4.56
N LEU A 44 12.98 -19.98 -3.90
CA LEU A 44 13.87 -20.98 -3.29
C LEU A 44 13.27 -21.48 -1.98
N GLU A 45 12.73 -20.56 -1.18
CA GLU A 45 12.09 -20.85 0.10
C GLU A 45 10.58 -21.18 -0.04
N GLY A 46 10.02 -21.08 -1.25
CA GLY A 46 8.67 -21.54 -1.59
C GLY A 46 7.54 -20.72 -0.99
N TRP A 47 7.77 -19.44 -0.67
CA TRP A 47 6.74 -18.57 -0.08
C TRP A 47 6.47 -17.33 -0.93
N SER A 48 5.26 -16.80 -0.79
CA SER A 48 4.86 -15.49 -1.32
C SER A 48 4.18 -14.69 -0.22
N ARG A 49 4.43 -13.38 -0.16
CA ARG A 49 3.86 -12.50 0.85
C ARG A 49 3.50 -11.14 0.25
N PRO A 50 2.34 -10.58 0.58
CA PRO A 50 2.02 -9.22 0.19
C PRO A 50 2.78 -8.22 1.08
N SER A 51 3.47 -7.28 0.46
CA SER A 51 3.97 -6.05 1.04
C SER A 51 2.94 -4.95 0.80
N ILE A 52 2.48 -4.34 1.88
CA ILE A 52 1.42 -3.33 1.88
C ILE A 52 1.87 -2.11 2.68
N CYS A 53 1.29 -0.94 2.40
CA CYS A 53 1.42 0.19 3.31
C CYS A 53 0.71 -0.15 4.63
N LEU A 54 1.45 -0.12 5.73
CA LEU A 54 0.91 -0.46 7.05
C LEU A 54 0.05 0.63 7.65
N GLN A 55 0.00 1.82 7.03
CA GLN A 55 -0.71 2.98 7.58
C GLN A 55 -0.24 3.26 9.01
N CYS A 56 1.08 3.40 9.16
CA CYS A 56 1.76 3.56 10.45
C CYS A 56 1.20 4.74 11.23
N GLU A 57 0.99 4.56 12.54
CA GLU A 57 0.60 5.65 13.44
C GLU A 57 1.68 6.72 13.54
N ASP A 58 2.94 6.31 13.61
CA ASP A 58 4.11 7.19 13.46
C ASP A 58 4.76 6.93 12.10
N ALA A 59 4.33 7.71 11.10
CA ALA A 59 4.74 7.54 9.72
C ALA A 59 6.11 8.18 9.47
N MET A 60 7.18 7.40 9.63
CA MET A 60 8.55 7.89 9.35
C MET A 60 8.72 8.41 7.92
N CYS A 61 7.97 7.88 6.94
CA CYS A 61 7.97 8.39 5.57
C CYS A 61 7.48 9.85 5.48
N MET A 62 6.50 10.23 6.30
CA MET A 62 6.02 11.61 6.42
C MET A 62 7.11 12.51 7.01
N ALA A 63 7.77 12.07 8.08
CA ALA A 63 8.80 12.85 8.79
C ALA A 63 10.03 13.18 7.92
N VAL A 64 10.35 12.35 6.92
CA VAL A 64 11.54 12.52 6.07
C VAL A 64 11.25 13.18 4.71
N CYS A 65 9.98 13.41 4.35
CA CYS A 65 9.63 13.93 3.04
C CYS A 65 10.01 15.42 2.93
N PRO A 66 10.96 15.81 2.06
CA PRO A 66 11.48 17.18 2.03
C PRO A 66 10.51 18.19 1.43
N VAL A 67 9.53 17.72 0.64
CA VAL A 67 8.52 18.54 -0.02
C VAL A 67 7.14 18.40 0.63
N GLU A 68 7.05 17.71 1.76
CA GLU A 68 5.81 17.54 2.53
C GLU A 68 4.65 16.92 1.72
N ALA A 69 4.98 16.10 0.71
CA ALA A 69 3.99 15.42 -0.14
C ALA A 69 3.25 14.28 0.58
N ILE A 70 3.65 13.93 1.80
CA ILE A 70 3.06 12.86 2.59
C ILE A 70 2.43 13.48 3.82
N SER A 71 1.17 13.17 4.10
CA SER A 71 0.41 13.77 5.21
C SER A 71 -0.64 12.81 5.77
N GLU A 72 -1.11 13.09 6.98
CA GLU A 72 -2.28 12.41 7.55
C GLU A 72 -3.56 13.04 7.00
N ALA A 73 -4.44 12.21 6.46
CA ALA A 73 -5.75 12.57 5.90
C ALA A 73 -6.85 11.73 6.55
N GLU A 74 -8.11 12.10 6.32
CA GLU A 74 -9.27 11.39 6.87
C GLU A 74 -10.12 10.77 5.76
N THR A 75 -10.61 9.55 5.98
CA THR A 75 -11.65 8.96 5.12
C THR A 75 -12.97 9.72 5.26
N SER A 76 -13.94 9.45 4.38
CA SER A 76 -15.30 9.98 4.51
C SER A 76 -15.99 9.61 5.83
N GLU A 77 -15.48 8.61 6.54
CA GLU A 77 -15.98 8.11 7.81
C GLU A 77 -15.18 8.67 9.01
N GLY A 78 -14.26 9.61 8.77
CA GLY A 78 -13.45 10.29 9.79
C GLY A 78 -12.29 9.43 10.32
N GLU A 79 -11.81 8.48 9.54
CA GLU A 79 -10.71 7.59 9.96
C GLU A 79 -9.38 8.07 9.39
N PRO A 80 -8.33 8.22 10.22
CA PRO A 80 -7.06 8.73 9.75
C PRO A 80 -6.31 7.70 8.90
N PHE A 81 -5.61 8.17 7.87
CA PHE A 81 -4.70 7.39 7.05
C PHE A 81 -3.58 8.28 6.49
N ILE A 82 -2.46 7.67 6.15
CA ILE A 82 -1.32 8.33 5.50
C ILE A 82 -1.56 8.39 4.00
N GLN A 83 -1.62 9.61 3.47
CA GLN A 83 -1.79 9.91 2.07
C GLN A 83 -0.48 10.41 1.45
N VAL A 84 -0.27 10.10 0.17
CA VAL A 84 0.78 10.70 -0.65
C VAL A 84 0.10 11.52 -1.75
N ASP A 85 0.42 12.80 -1.82
CA ASP A 85 0.02 13.72 -2.88
C ASP A 85 0.95 13.56 -4.09
N ALA A 86 0.40 13.06 -5.19
CA ALA A 86 1.17 12.77 -6.40
C ALA A 86 1.58 14.02 -7.18
N ASP A 87 0.88 15.14 -7.02
CA ASP A 87 1.18 16.40 -7.71
C ASP A 87 2.31 17.16 -7.01
N THR A 88 2.47 16.94 -5.70
CA THR A 88 3.54 17.54 -4.87
C THR A 88 4.80 16.68 -4.81
N CYS A 89 4.68 15.36 -5.01
CA CYS A 89 5.82 14.43 -4.97
C CYS A 89 6.72 14.59 -6.20
N ILE A 90 7.99 14.97 -5.99
CA ILE A 90 9.01 15.21 -7.03
C ILE A 90 10.11 14.15 -7.08
#